data_AF-A0ABD3ZQB2-F1
#
_entry.id   AF-A0ABD3ZQB2-F1
#
_cell.length_a   1.000
_cell.length_b   1.000
_cell.length_c   1.000
_cell.angle_alpha   90.00
_cell.angle_beta   90.00
_cell.angle_gamma   90.00
#
_symmetry.space_group_name_H-M   'P 1'
#
loop_
_entity.id
_entity.type
_entity.pdbx_description
1 polymer ?
#
loop_
_entity_poly.entity_id
_entity_poly.type
_entity_poly.pdbx_seq_one_letter_code
_entity_poly.pdbx_strand_id
1 'polypeptide(L)' 'MIDWFEYIKGFYETGRWTKKQVYDVVAVGRITPEQYEEITGEPYDPNTPPSEGPSEATDGSTGAE' A
#
# COMPACT_ATOMS: atom_id res chain seq x y z
N MET A 1 -12.76 20.06 -1.17
CA MET A 1 -13.05 18.61 -1.07
C MET A 1 -11.82 17.97 -0.46
N ILE A 2 -11.95 16.86 0.26
CA ILE A 2 -10.77 16.12 0.73
C ILE A 2 -10.34 15.19 -0.40
N ASP A 3 -9.11 15.37 -0.85
CA ASP A 3 -8.44 14.46 -1.78
C ASP A 3 -7.94 13.24 -1.00
N TRP A 4 -8.81 12.22 -0.91
CA TRP A 4 -8.50 10.97 -0.22
C TRP A 4 -7.25 10.30 -0.78
N PHE A 5 -6.96 10.50 -2.06
CA PHE A 5 -5.77 10.02 -2.72
C PHE A 5 -4.48 10.52 -2.10
N GLU A 6 -4.27 11.85 -2.11
CA GLU A 6 -3.07 12.47 -1.57
C GLU A 6 -2.94 12.22 -0.07
N TYR A 7 -4.08 12.19 0.63
CA TYR A 7 -4.11 11.83 2.04
C TYR A 7 -3.56 10.42 2.24
N ILE A 8 -4.14 9.40 1.61
CA ILE A 8 -3.71 8.01 1.80
C ILE A 8 -2.27 7.80 1.31
N LYS A 9 -1.89 8.41 0.19
CA LYS A 9 -0.52 8.39 -0.34
C LYS A 9 0.48 8.91 0.70
N GLY A 10 0.23 10.08 1.29
CA GLY A 10 1.09 10.62 2.35
C GLY A 10 1.14 9.74 3.61
N PHE A 11 0.04 9.09 3.98
CA PHE A 11 0.04 8.15 5.11
C PHE A 11 0.83 6.87 4.82
N TYR A 12 0.74 6.36 3.59
CA TYR A 12 1.51 5.20 3.13
C TYR A 12 3.01 5.53 3.04
N GLU A 13 3.37 6.67 2.44
CA GLU A 13 4.75 7.16 2.34
C GLU A 13 5.38 7.44 3.71
N THR A 14 4.59 7.91 4.68
CA THR A 14 5.06 8.09 6.07
C THR A 14 5.09 6.79 6.88
N GLY A 15 4.75 5.64 6.28
CA GLY A 15 4.71 4.33 6.94
C GLY A 15 3.62 4.22 8.01
N ARG A 16 2.68 5.18 8.07
CA ARG A 16 1.55 5.12 9.00
C ARG A 16 0.50 4.13 8.54
N TRP A 17 0.44 3.88 7.23
CA TRP A 17 -0.54 3.00 6.63
C TRP A 17 0.09 1.81 5.93
N THR A 18 -0.51 0.64 6.10
CA THR A 18 -0.13 -0.58 5.38
C THR A 18 -0.97 -0.75 4.11
N LYS A 19 -0.49 -1.59 3.18
CA LYS A 19 -1.23 -1.95 1.95
C LYS A 19 -2.66 -2.39 2.24
N LYS A 20 -2.86 -3.16 3.31
CA LYS A 20 -4.19 -3.61 3.76
C LYS A 20 -5.11 -2.45 4.14
N GLN A 21 -4.59 -1.38 4.75
CA GLN A 21 -5.41 -0.21 5.04
C GLN A 21 -5.81 0.51 3.76
N VAL A 22 -4.87 0.70 2.82
CA VAL A 22 -5.18 1.29 1.49
C VAL A 22 -6.25 0.45 0.78
N TYR A 23 -6.11 -0.88 0.82
CA TYR A 23 -7.05 -1.85 0.24
C TYR A 23 -8.47 -1.71 0.80
N ASP A 24 -8.60 -1.58 2.13
CA ASP A 24 -9.90 -1.42 2.79
C ASP A 24 -10.60 -0.13 2.31
N VAL A 25 -9.86 0.95 2.09
CA VAL A 25 -10.46 2.20 1.63
C VAL A 25 -10.91 2.16 0.17
N VAL A 26 -10.25 1.36 -0.67
CA VAL A 26 -10.76 1.04 -2.02
C VAL A 26 -12.06 0.25 -1.91
N ALA A 27 -12.13 -0.73 -1.03
CA ALA A 27 -13.34 -1.54 -0.81
C ALA A 27 -14.53 -0.68 -0.32
N VAL A 28 -14.25 0.36 0.48
CA VAL A 28 -15.23 1.36 0.93
C VAL A 28 -15.54 2.41 -0.16
N GLY A 29 -14.78 2.43 -1.26
CA GLY A 29 -14.99 3.33 -2.39
C GLY A 29 -14.54 4.76 -2.16
N ARG A 30 -13.54 5.02 -1.29
CA ARG A 30 -12.96 6.37 -1.17
C ARG A 30 -11.89 6.65 -2.21
N ILE A 31 -11.23 5.59 -2.69
CA ILE A 31 -10.28 5.63 -3.79
C ILE A 31 -10.62 4.52 -4.78
N THR A 32 -10.06 4.64 -5.98
CA THR A 32 -10.21 3.65 -7.05
C THR A 32 -9.09 2.59 -6.96
N PRO A 33 -9.30 1.40 -7.55
CA PRO A 33 -8.25 0.38 -7.66
C PRO A 33 -6.98 0.90 -8.37
N GLU A 34 -7.11 1.77 -9.37
CA GLU A 34 -5.97 2.41 -10.04
C GLU A 34 -5.13 3.26 -9.06
N GLN A 35 -5.79 3.96 -8.15
CA GLN A 35 -5.10 4.76 -7.14
C GLN A 35 -4.42 3.90 -6.07
N TYR A 36 -5.00 2.75 -5.74
CA TYR A 36 -4.33 1.76 -4.89
C TYR A 36 -3.06 1.24 -5.53
N GLU A 37 -3.08 0.93 -6.83
CA GLU A 37 -1.90 0.51 -7.56
C GLU A 37 -0.84 1.61 -7.60
N GLU A 38 -1.24 2.89 -7.75
CA GLU A 38 -0.28 4.00 -7.69
C GLU A 38 0.34 4.19 -6.29
N ILE A 39 -0.44 4.00 -5.22
CA ILE A 39 0.04 4.18 -3.84
C ILE A 39 0.91 3.00 -3.40
N THR A 40 0.46 1.78 -3.66
CA THR A 40 1.07 0.55 -3.13
C THR A 40 2.06 -0.10 -4.09
N GLY A 41 1.97 0.20 -5.39
CA GLY A 41 2.72 -0.45 -6.46
C GLY A 41 2.17 -1.83 -6.84
N GLU A 42 1.05 -2.26 -6.27
CA GLU A 42 0.48 -3.59 -6.51
C GLU A 42 -0.94 -3.51 -7.08
N PRO A 43 -1.32 -4.44 -7.97
CA PRO A 43 -2.66 -4.47 -8.51
C PRO A 43 -3.68 -4.73 -7.41
N TYR A 44 -4.76 -3.94 -7.42
CA TYR A 44 -5.86 -4.15 -6.48
C TYR A 44 -6.67 -5.40 -6.84
N ASP A 45 -6.71 -6.39 -5.95
CA ASP A 45 -7.43 -7.64 -6.17
C ASP A 45 -8.51 -7.87 -5.09
N PRO A 46 -9.81 -7.68 -5.39
CA PRO A 46 -10.87 -7.70 -4.38
C PRO A 46 -11.08 -9.07 -3.70
N ASN A 47 -10.54 -10.14 -4.28
CA ASN A 47 -10.62 -11.50 -3.73
C ASN A 47 -9.34 -11.88 -2.97
N THR A 48 -8.28 -11.09 -3.12
CA THR A 48 -6.97 -11.37 -2.59
C THR A 48 -6.51 -10.17 -1.76
N PRO A 49 -6.92 -10.08 -0.49
CA PRO A 49 -6.42 -9.01 0.37
C PRO A 49 -4.89 -9.13 0.43
N PRO A 50 -4.15 -8.01 0.34
CA PRO A 50 -2.70 -8.04 0.47
C PRO A 50 -2.38 -8.64 1.83
N SER A 51 -1.85 -9.86 1.81
CA SER A 51 -1.46 -10.57 3.03
C SER A 51 -0.39 -9.72 3.69
N GLU A 52 -0.64 -9.21 4.91
CA GLU A 52 0.37 -8.58 5.77
C GLU A 52 1.40 -9.63 6.19
N GLY A 53 2.13 -10.18 5.22
CA GLY A 53 3.44 -10.72 5.44
C GLY A 53 4.36 -9.52 5.65
N PRO A 54 5.26 -9.54 6.64
CA PRO A 54 6.36 -8.59 6.70
C PRO A 54 7.22 -8.82 5.45
N SER A 55 6.88 -8.18 4.33
CA SER A 55 7.62 -8.30 3.09
C SER A 55 8.90 -7.48 3.24
N GLU A 56 9.99 -8.23 3.45
CA GLU A 56 11.38 -7.90 3.18
C GLU A 56 11.87 -6.59 3.83
N ALA A 57 12.50 -6.60 5.02
CA ALA A 57 13.86 -7.14 5.15
C ALA A 57 14.52 -7.27 3.77
N THR A 58 14.95 -6.14 3.19
CA THR A 58 15.97 -6.18 2.16
C THR A 58 17.20 -6.82 2.81
N ASP A 59 17.27 -8.15 2.71
CA ASP A 59 18.46 -8.95 2.93
C ASP A 59 19.45 -8.51 1.86
N GLY A 60 20.18 -7.46 2.21
CA GLY A 60 20.96 -6.66 1.30
C GLY A 60 22.08 -5.99 2.06
N SER A 61 22.85 -6.78 2.82
CA SER A 61 24.21 -6.38 3.19
C SER A 61 25.13 -7.60 3.19
N THR A 62 25.47 -8.00 1.96
CA THR A 62 26.86 -8.21 1.50
C THR A 62 27.83 -8.87 2.48
N GLY A 63 28.15 -10.13 2.18
CA GLY A 63 29.47 -10.66 2.49
C GLY A 63 30.54 -9.99 1.62
N ALA A 64 31.54 -9.42 2.29
CA ALA A 64 32.92 -9.10 1.87
C ALA A 64 33.41 -8.18 3.02
N GLU A 65 34.28 -8.62 3.92
CA GLU A 65 35.69 -8.98 3.71
C GLU A 65 36.26 -9.80 4.88
#